data_AF-A0A6J1P8P3-F1
#
_entry.id   AF-A0A6J1P8P3-F1
#
_cell.length_a   1.000
_cell.length_b   1.000
_cell.length_c   1.000
_cell.angle_alpha   90.00
_cell.angle_beta   90.00
_cell.angle_gamma   90.00
#
_symmetry.space_group_name_H-M   'P 1'
#
loop_
_entity.id
_entity.type
_entity.pdbx_description
1 polymer ?
#
loop_
_entity_poly.entity_id
_entity_poly.type
_entity_poly.pdbx_seq_one_letter_code
_entity_poly.pdbx_strand_id
1 'polypeptide(L)'
;MLEKNRTNFNEILSIDHITKYGNVKHNLTEINLLKRLMVNAQDVIILVHGFMESSDGLMVQGVAPELIKLKRKVFALDGRKVINFEYFHSSTYVRFIGQKFGTLLTELITRGVNASKITLIGHSLGAHIAGIAGKKVIDETGQRLARITGLDPAGPCFSNMDARARLDATDAEYVDVIHTNGGMLGIKEPVGHKDFYPNNGMSQPGCIFSTCDHSRAWELFAESITSPDHFPARKCDNWTMFQNGLCAKNDVTYMGLNSGPGVSGTYLLTTASSPPYSLGAAGSG
;
A
#
# COMPACT_ATOMS: atom_id res chain seq x y z
N MET A 1 -7.96 -38.74 -18.31
CA MET A 1 -6.94 -38.07 -17.48
C MET A 1 -6.65 -36.72 -18.12
N LEU A 2 -7.30 -35.67 -17.63
CA LEU A 2 -7.06 -34.29 -18.08
C LEU A 2 -5.88 -33.76 -17.26
N GLU A 3 -4.71 -33.66 -17.87
CA GLU A 3 -3.61 -32.88 -17.33
C GLU A 3 -4.10 -31.44 -17.17
N LYS A 4 -4.35 -31.05 -15.92
CA LYS A 4 -4.56 -29.65 -15.57
C LYS A 4 -3.27 -28.92 -15.96
N ASN A 5 -3.33 -28.10 -17.02
CA ASN A 5 -2.40 -27.02 -17.30
C ASN A 5 -2.20 -26.22 -16.00
N ARG A 6 -1.16 -26.57 -15.24
CA ARG A 6 -0.67 -25.76 -14.13
C ARG A 6 0.07 -24.62 -14.79
N THR A 7 -0.64 -23.51 -15.07
CA THR A 7 0.00 -22.27 -15.49
C THR A 7 1.15 -21.99 -14.53
N ASN A 8 2.37 -21.94 -15.06
CA ASN A 8 3.55 -21.88 -14.23
C ASN A 8 3.54 -20.54 -13.49
N PHE A 9 3.72 -20.59 -12.17
CA PHE A 9 3.69 -19.42 -11.28
C PHE A 9 4.60 -18.28 -11.78
N ASN A 10 5.74 -18.66 -12.38
CA ASN A 10 6.74 -17.76 -12.94
C ASN A 10 6.34 -17.05 -14.23
N GLU A 11 5.33 -17.57 -14.93
CA GLU A 11 4.89 -16.98 -16.20
C GLU A 11 3.93 -15.82 -15.96
N ILE A 12 3.32 -15.74 -14.78
CA ILE A 12 2.19 -14.85 -14.51
C ILE A 12 2.56 -13.66 -13.62
N LEU A 13 3.43 -13.86 -12.64
CA LEU A 13 3.86 -12.84 -11.69
C LEU A 13 5.39 -12.67 -11.74
N SER A 14 5.90 -11.44 -11.56
CA SER A 14 7.34 -11.18 -11.36
C SER A 14 7.57 -10.21 -10.21
N ILE A 15 8.82 -10.11 -9.74
CA ILE A 15 9.22 -9.05 -8.81
C ILE A 15 10.40 -8.30 -9.40
N ASP A 16 10.25 -6.99 -9.54
CA ASP A 16 11.26 -6.15 -10.17
C ASP A 16 12.04 -5.43 -9.07
N HIS A 17 13.36 -5.55 -9.07
CA HIS A 17 14.22 -4.75 -8.20
C HIS A 17 14.43 -3.38 -8.85
N ILE A 18 13.92 -2.35 -8.18
CA ILE A 18 13.92 -0.98 -8.69
C ILE A 18 15.21 -0.30 -8.26
N THR A 19 15.98 0.20 -9.22
CA THR A 19 17.26 0.86 -8.95
C THR A 19 17.30 2.24 -9.60
N LYS A 20 18.25 3.07 -9.16
CA LYS A 20 18.49 4.39 -9.79
C LYS A 20 18.91 4.32 -11.26
N TYR A 21 19.30 3.15 -11.76
CA TYR A 21 19.73 2.92 -13.14
C TYR A 21 18.66 2.18 -13.97
N GLY A 22 17.45 2.03 -13.44
CA GLY A 22 16.35 1.27 -14.05
C GLY A 22 15.98 0.01 -13.28
N ASN A 23 15.09 -0.78 -13.87
CA ASN A 23 14.47 -1.94 -13.22
C ASN A 23 15.16 -3.22 -13.66
N VAL A 24 15.55 -4.06 -12.70
CA VAL A 24 16.05 -5.41 -12.96
C VAL A 24 14.93 -6.39 -12.63
N LYS A 25 14.39 -7.07 -13.64
CA LYS A 25 13.34 -8.08 -13.44
C LYS A 25 13.92 -9.33 -12.81
N HIS A 26 13.31 -9.79 -11.71
CA HIS A 26 13.64 -11.06 -11.10
C HIS A 26 12.47 -12.02 -11.22
N ASN A 27 12.77 -13.25 -11.66
CA ASN A 27 11.81 -14.33 -11.62
C ASN A 27 11.54 -14.71 -10.16
N LEU A 28 10.27 -14.88 -9.79
CA LEU A 28 9.88 -15.23 -8.42
C LEU A 28 10.44 -16.58 -7.96
N THR A 29 10.83 -17.49 -8.87
CA THR A 29 11.56 -18.72 -8.48
C THR A 29 13.05 -18.55 -8.24
N GLU A 30 13.66 -17.43 -8.64
CA GLU A 30 15.09 -17.17 -8.36
C GLU A 30 15.30 -16.65 -6.94
N ILE A 31 14.76 -17.40 -5.97
CA ILE A 31 14.68 -16.97 -4.57
C ILE A 31 16.04 -16.72 -3.93
N ASN A 32 17.09 -17.38 -4.41
CA ASN A 32 18.45 -17.18 -3.91
C ASN A 32 18.96 -15.75 -4.18
N LEU A 33 18.62 -15.17 -5.33
CA LEU A 33 19.01 -13.81 -5.67
C LEU A 33 18.23 -12.80 -4.85
N LEU A 34 16.91 -12.97 -4.75
CA LEU A 34 16.05 -12.12 -3.91
C LEU A 34 16.48 -12.15 -2.45
N LYS A 35 16.72 -13.34 -1.89
CA LYS A 35 17.29 -13.50 -0.55
C LYS A 35 18.56 -12.70 -0.38
N ARG A 36 19.52 -12.84 -1.30
CA ARG A 36 20.82 -12.13 -1.23
C ARG A 36 20.63 -10.61 -1.20
N LEU A 37 19.66 -10.09 -1.93
CA LEU A 37 19.34 -8.67 -1.95
C LEU A 37 18.64 -8.17 -0.68
N MET A 38 17.84 -9.03 -0.02
CA MET A 38 16.99 -8.66 1.11
C MET A 38 17.61 -8.96 2.48
N VAL A 39 18.39 -10.03 2.64
CA VAL A 39 18.86 -10.53 3.96
C VAL A 39 19.66 -9.50 4.75
N ASN A 40 20.49 -8.70 4.07
CA ASN A 40 21.33 -7.67 4.69
C ASN A 40 20.76 -6.25 4.54
N ALA A 41 19.56 -6.09 3.97
CA ALA A 41 18.93 -4.80 3.88
C ALA A 41 18.52 -4.31 5.29
N GLN A 42 18.60 -3.00 5.51
CA GLN A 42 18.01 -2.39 6.72
C GLN A 42 16.48 -2.36 6.60
N ASP A 43 15.98 -1.99 5.42
CA ASP A 43 14.56 -1.93 5.09
C ASP A 43 14.33 -2.42 3.67
N VAL A 44 13.38 -3.33 3.52
CA VAL A 44 12.89 -3.88 2.25
C VAL A 44 11.48 -3.36 2.02
N ILE A 45 11.30 -2.59 0.95
CA ILE A 45 10.00 -2.04 0.57
C ILE A 45 9.57 -2.72 -0.73
N ILE A 46 8.35 -3.27 -0.74
CA ILE A 46 7.77 -3.88 -1.93
C ILE A 46 6.49 -3.14 -2.30
N LEU A 47 6.52 -2.48 -3.45
CA LEU A 47 5.37 -1.79 -4.04
C LEU A 47 4.46 -2.80 -4.73
N VAL A 48 3.16 -2.68 -4.51
CA VAL A 48 2.14 -3.57 -5.07
C VAL A 48 1.11 -2.72 -5.81
N HIS A 49 1.09 -2.85 -7.13
CA HIS A 49 0.24 -2.02 -7.97
C HIS A 49 -1.22 -2.48 -8.01
N GLY A 50 -2.09 -1.62 -8.54
CA GLY A 50 -3.53 -1.84 -8.67
C GLY A 50 -3.97 -2.39 -10.02
N PHE A 51 -5.28 -2.30 -10.26
CA PHE A 51 -5.93 -2.64 -11.53
C PHE A 51 -5.39 -1.80 -12.68
N MET A 52 -5.18 -2.42 -13.84
CA MET A 52 -4.64 -1.80 -15.07
C MET A 52 -3.26 -1.15 -14.94
N GLU A 53 -2.48 -1.60 -13.98
CA GLU A 53 -1.16 -1.07 -13.65
C GLU A 53 -0.10 -2.19 -13.75
N SER A 54 1.17 -1.86 -13.51
CA SER A 54 2.32 -2.75 -13.59
C SER A 54 3.52 -2.26 -12.78
N SER A 55 4.50 -3.13 -12.53
CA SER A 55 5.74 -2.77 -11.80
C SER A 55 6.57 -1.61 -12.39
N ASP A 56 6.23 -1.13 -13.58
CA ASP A 56 6.85 -0.01 -14.29
C ASP A 56 5.87 1.13 -14.57
N GLY A 57 4.68 1.16 -13.97
CA GLY A 57 3.72 2.24 -14.19
C GLY A 57 3.82 3.39 -13.18
N LEU A 58 2.83 4.27 -13.17
CA LEU A 58 2.84 5.60 -12.52
C LEU A 58 3.08 5.54 -11.01
N MET A 59 2.43 4.62 -10.29
CA MET A 59 2.61 4.53 -8.83
C MET A 59 4.06 4.18 -8.49
N VAL A 60 4.63 3.19 -9.18
CA VAL A 60 6.01 2.78 -8.95
C VAL A 60 6.99 3.87 -9.37
N GLN A 61 6.76 4.51 -10.53
CA GLN A 61 7.59 5.61 -11.01
C GLN A 61 7.53 6.86 -10.11
N GLY A 62 6.39 7.12 -9.45
CA GLY A 62 6.23 8.23 -8.53
C GLY A 62 6.83 7.97 -7.15
N VAL A 63 6.68 6.76 -6.61
CA VAL A 63 7.05 6.43 -5.23
C VAL A 63 8.47 5.90 -5.11
N ALA A 64 8.90 4.99 -6.00
CA ALA A 64 10.17 4.29 -5.85
C ALA A 64 11.40 5.22 -5.87
N PRO A 65 11.49 6.25 -6.75
CA PRO A 65 12.65 7.14 -6.76
C PRO A 65 12.87 7.85 -5.42
N GLU A 66 11.81 8.29 -4.75
CA GLU A 66 11.90 8.98 -3.46
C GLU A 66 12.39 8.02 -2.36
N LEU A 67 11.90 6.77 -2.35
CA LEU A 67 12.39 5.74 -1.43
C LEU A 67 13.87 5.38 -1.66
N ILE A 68 14.31 5.36 -2.91
CA ILE A 68 15.71 5.07 -3.27
C ILE A 68 16.65 6.19 -2.79
N LYS A 69 16.21 7.46 -2.82
CA LYS A 69 16.98 8.59 -2.25
C LYS A 69 17.25 8.39 -0.76
N LEU A 70 16.34 7.74 -0.03
CA LEU A 70 16.50 7.34 1.36
C LEU A 70 17.30 6.03 1.56
N LYS A 71 17.98 5.55 0.52
CA LYS A 71 18.81 4.33 0.52
C LYS A 71 18.03 3.06 0.90
N ARG A 72 16.71 3.04 0.68
CA ARG A 72 15.86 1.87 0.89
C ARG A 72 16.04 0.85 -0.23
N LYS A 73 15.85 -0.44 0.08
CA LYS A 73 15.84 -1.50 -0.94
C LYS A 73 14.42 -1.62 -1.48
N VAL A 74 14.20 -1.25 -2.74
CA VAL A 74 12.86 -1.16 -3.33
C VAL A 74 12.63 -2.23 -4.38
N PHE A 75 11.51 -2.93 -4.26
CA PHE A 75 11.02 -3.90 -5.22
C PHE A 75 9.59 -3.55 -5.62
N ALA A 76 9.11 -4.08 -6.74
CA ALA A 76 7.72 -3.99 -7.16
C ALA A 76 7.19 -5.35 -7.61
N LEU A 77 6.05 -5.78 -7.08
CA LEU A 77 5.35 -6.98 -7.56
C LEU A 77 4.64 -6.62 -8.88
N ASP A 78 4.91 -7.37 -9.95
CA ASP A 78 4.23 -7.23 -11.23
C ASP A 78 3.15 -8.31 -11.38
N GLY A 79 1.90 -7.87 -11.30
CA GLY A 79 0.70 -8.67 -11.53
C GLY A 79 -0.03 -8.35 -12.83
N ARG A 80 0.57 -7.55 -13.74
CA ARG A 80 -0.14 -6.97 -14.90
C ARG A 80 -0.81 -8.01 -15.79
N LYS A 81 -0.25 -9.23 -15.88
CA LYS A 81 -0.80 -10.32 -16.72
C LYS A 81 -2.15 -10.85 -16.21
N VAL A 82 -2.54 -10.50 -14.99
CA VAL A 82 -3.75 -11.01 -14.33
C VAL A 82 -4.75 -9.90 -14.04
N ILE A 83 -4.26 -8.74 -13.60
CA ILE A 83 -5.12 -7.64 -13.12
C ILE A 83 -5.19 -6.45 -14.09
N ASN A 84 -4.96 -6.68 -15.39
CA ASN A 84 -5.06 -5.67 -16.46
C ASN A 84 -6.06 -6.07 -17.56
N PHE A 85 -7.24 -6.55 -17.15
CA PHE A 85 -8.29 -6.95 -18.10
C PHE A 85 -9.64 -6.34 -17.73
N GLU A 86 -10.51 -7.13 -17.10
CA GLU A 86 -11.83 -6.71 -16.64
C GLU A 86 -11.80 -6.67 -15.11
N TYR A 87 -12.51 -5.72 -14.51
CA TYR A 87 -12.38 -5.43 -13.08
C TYR A 87 -12.87 -6.59 -12.22
N PHE A 88 -14.05 -7.16 -12.48
CA PHE A 88 -14.57 -8.27 -11.70
C PHE A 88 -13.65 -9.49 -11.81
N HIS A 89 -13.17 -9.79 -13.00
CA HIS A 89 -12.13 -10.80 -13.19
C HIS A 89 -10.89 -10.51 -12.33
N SER A 90 -10.33 -9.31 -12.44
CA SER A 90 -9.13 -8.90 -11.71
C SER A 90 -9.31 -8.98 -10.18
N SER A 91 -10.48 -8.56 -9.69
CA SER A 91 -10.83 -8.62 -8.26
C SER A 91 -10.83 -10.05 -7.72
N THR A 92 -11.27 -11.03 -8.52
CA THR A 92 -11.27 -12.45 -8.10
C THR A 92 -9.87 -13.02 -7.96
N TYR A 93 -8.89 -12.47 -8.69
CA TYR A 93 -7.49 -12.91 -8.63
C TYR A 93 -6.69 -12.27 -7.51
N VAL A 94 -7.18 -11.21 -6.85
CA VAL A 94 -6.48 -10.57 -5.72
C VAL A 94 -6.11 -11.58 -4.64
N ARG A 95 -7.05 -12.47 -4.27
CA ARG A 95 -6.78 -13.52 -3.28
C ARG A 95 -5.72 -14.50 -3.77
N PHE A 96 -5.78 -14.91 -5.04
CA PHE A 96 -4.77 -15.80 -5.63
C PHE A 96 -3.38 -15.16 -5.61
N ILE A 97 -3.25 -13.92 -6.07
CA ILE A 97 -1.97 -13.20 -6.10
C ILE A 97 -1.44 -12.99 -4.68
N GLY A 98 -2.28 -12.54 -3.75
CA GLY A 98 -1.90 -12.33 -2.34
C GLY A 98 -1.40 -13.62 -1.68
N GLN A 99 -2.08 -14.75 -1.90
CA GLN A 99 -1.63 -16.05 -1.38
C GLN A 99 -0.28 -16.47 -1.97
N LYS A 100 -0.10 -16.29 -3.27
CA LYS A 100 1.15 -16.64 -3.95
C LYS A 100 2.31 -15.75 -3.53
N PHE A 101 2.06 -14.45 -3.42
CA PHE A 101 3.04 -13.49 -2.94
C PHE A 101 3.41 -13.76 -1.47
N GLY A 102 2.41 -14.06 -0.63
CA GLY A 102 2.62 -14.49 0.76
C GLY A 102 3.51 -15.75 0.87
N THR A 103 3.28 -16.78 0.04
CA THR A 103 4.15 -17.97 0.02
C THR A 103 5.59 -17.63 -0.34
N LEU A 104 5.82 -16.73 -1.30
CA LEU A 104 7.18 -16.26 -1.60
C LEU A 104 7.82 -15.55 -0.40
N LEU A 105 7.08 -14.66 0.27
CA LEU A 105 7.56 -13.95 1.46
C LEU A 105 7.88 -14.94 2.60
N THR A 106 6.99 -15.92 2.85
CA THR A 106 7.24 -17.02 3.79
C THR A 106 8.55 -17.74 3.46
N GLU A 107 8.79 -18.06 2.19
CA GLU A 107 10.00 -18.77 1.79
C GLU A 107 11.27 -17.91 1.99
N LEU A 108 11.20 -16.61 1.70
CA LEU A 108 12.30 -15.67 1.97
C LEU A 108 12.58 -15.56 3.47
N ILE A 109 11.53 -15.47 4.29
CA ILE A 109 11.62 -15.33 5.75
C ILE A 109 12.22 -16.59 6.38
N THR A 110 11.72 -17.76 6.02
CA THR A 110 12.26 -19.05 6.49
C THR A 110 13.72 -19.27 6.07
N ARG A 111 14.16 -18.64 4.97
CA ARG A 111 15.56 -18.64 4.52
C ARG A 111 16.43 -17.53 5.14
N GLY A 112 15.91 -16.78 6.11
CA GLY A 112 16.66 -15.83 6.93
C GLY A 112 16.43 -14.35 6.64
N VAL A 113 15.52 -13.98 5.74
CA VAL A 113 15.10 -12.57 5.62
C VAL A 113 14.26 -12.19 6.84
N ASN A 114 14.56 -11.08 7.49
CA ASN A 114 13.83 -10.65 8.69
C ASN A 114 12.46 -10.05 8.30
N ALA A 115 11.36 -10.65 8.77
CA ALA A 115 9.99 -10.19 8.51
C ALA A 115 9.75 -8.75 9.00
N SER A 116 10.34 -8.38 10.13
CA SER A 116 10.25 -7.06 10.76
C SER A 116 11.00 -5.95 10.02
N LYS A 117 11.59 -6.26 8.85
CA LYS A 117 12.21 -5.29 7.93
C LYS A 117 11.46 -5.17 6.59
N ILE A 118 10.38 -5.91 6.41
CA ILE A 118 9.60 -5.92 5.17
C ILE A 118 8.39 -5.00 5.33
N THR A 119 8.32 -4.01 4.44
CA THR A 119 7.18 -3.11 4.29
C THR A 119 6.52 -3.34 2.94
N LEU A 120 5.21 -3.52 2.92
CA LEU A 120 4.43 -3.57 1.68
C LEU A 120 3.68 -2.25 1.51
N ILE A 121 3.67 -1.69 0.30
CA ILE A 121 2.90 -0.50 -0.03
C ILE A 121 2.01 -0.85 -1.22
N GLY A 122 0.71 -0.98 -0.98
CA GLY A 122 -0.24 -1.44 -1.99
C GLY A 122 -1.22 -0.35 -2.37
N HIS A 123 -1.40 -0.11 -3.68
CA HIS A 123 -2.43 0.81 -4.19
C HIS A 123 -3.64 0.05 -4.73
N SER A 124 -4.86 0.52 -4.46
CA SER A 124 -6.08 -0.07 -5.02
C SER A 124 -6.20 -1.57 -4.70
N LEU A 125 -6.36 -2.44 -5.71
CA LEU A 125 -6.30 -3.91 -5.56
C LEU A 125 -5.01 -4.38 -4.87
N GLY A 126 -3.89 -3.69 -5.09
CA GLY A 126 -2.59 -3.98 -4.50
C GLY A 126 -2.57 -3.89 -2.98
N ALA A 127 -3.41 -3.02 -2.38
CA ALA A 127 -3.56 -2.93 -0.93
C ALA A 127 -4.11 -4.24 -0.33
N HIS A 128 -5.10 -4.84 -1.00
CA HIS A 128 -5.68 -6.11 -0.60
C HIS A 128 -4.74 -7.29 -0.89
N ILE A 129 -4.00 -7.26 -2.01
CA ILE A 129 -2.93 -8.24 -2.28
C ILE A 129 -1.89 -8.22 -1.14
N ALA A 130 -1.47 -7.03 -0.69
CA ALA A 130 -0.53 -6.87 0.42
C ALA A 130 -1.09 -7.41 1.74
N GLY A 131 -2.35 -7.08 2.07
CA GLY A 131 -3.02 -7.59 3.28
C GLY A 131 -3.11 -9.12 3.29
N ILE A 132 -3.55 -9.72 2.19
CA ILE A 132 -3.65 -11.19 2.05
C ILE A 132 -2.27 -11.85 2.12
N ALA A 133 -1.23 -11.23 1.57
CA ALA A 133 0.15 -11.71 1.70
C ALA A 133 0.64 -11.65 3.16
N GLY A 134 0.34 -10.58 3.88
CA GLY A 134 0.64 -10.44 5.31
C GLY A 134 -0.02 -11.53 6.16
N LYS A 135 -1.32 -11.77 5.97
CA LYS A 135 -2.05 -12.89 6.60
C LYS A 135 -1.38 -14.23 6.35
N LYS A 136 -1.02 -14.49 5.09
CA LYS A 136 -0.35 -15.74 4.70
C LYS A 136 0.98 -15.94 5.41
N VAL A 137 1.78 -14.89 5.57
CA VAL A 137 3.05 -14.93 6.32
C VAL A 137 2.80 -15.24 7.79
N ILE A 138 1.80 -14.61 8.41
CA ILE A 138 1.42 -14.87 9.81
C ILE A 138 0.98 -16.31 9.97
N ASP A 139 0.08 -16.80 9.11
CA ASP A 139 -0.46 -18.16 9.17
C ASP A 139 0.63 -19.24 9.04
N GLU A 140 1.65 -19.01 8.20
CA GLU A 140 2.69 -20.01 7.93
C GLU A 140 3.93 -19.91 8.82
N THR A 141 4.22 -18.73 9.37
CA THR A 141 5.48 -18.48 10.11
C THR A 141 5.28 -18.02 11.54
N GLY A 142 4.08 -17.56 11.90
CA GLY A 142 3.81 -16.86 13.16
C GLY A 142 4.45 -15.47 13.26
N GLN A 143 5.20 -15.03 12.25
CA GLN A 143 5.84 -13.71 12.20
C GLN A 143 4.95 -12.71 11.46
N ARG A 144 5.08 -11.43 11.81
CA ARG A 144 4.40 -10.33 11.14
C ARG A 144 5.39 -9.51 10.31
N LEU A 145 4.91 -8.98 9.19
CA LEU A 145 5.65 -7.97 8.42
C LEU A 145 5.73 -6.67 9.22
N ALA A 146 6.75 -5.86 8.97
CA ALA A 146 6.97 -4.60 9.68
C ALA A 146 5.79 -3.64 9.50
N ARG A 147 5.36 -3.46 8.25
CA ARG A 147 4.31 -2.50 7.90
C ARG A 147 3.59 -2.87 6.62
N ILE A 148 2.30 -2.57 6.56
CA ILE A 148 1.54 -2.48 5.30
C ILE A 148 0.94 -1.08 5.19
N THR A 149 1.22 -0.38 4.11
CA THR A 149 0.55 0.87 3.76
C THR A 149 -0.45 0.62 2.64
N GLY A 150 -1.73 0.88 2.91
CA GLY A 150 -2.80 0.87 1.92
C GLY A 150 -3.00 2.25 1.30
N LEU A 151 -2.80 2.38 0.00
CA LEU A 151 -3.03 3.60 -0.76
C LEU A 151 -4.37 3.46 -1.49
N ASP A 152 -5.39 4.07 -0.92
CA ASP A 152 -6.79 4.03 -1.35
C ASP A 152 -7.25 2.61 -1.76
N PRO A 153 -7.35 1.67 -0.79
CA PRO A 153 -7.68 0.27 -1.07
C PRO A 153 -8.99 0.15 -1.84
N ALA A 154 -9.06 -0.72 -2.84
CA ALA A 154 -10.18 -0.77 -3.77
C ALA A 154 -11.53 -1.09 -3.07
N GLY A 155 -12.55 -0.29 -3.34
CA GLY A 155 -13.89 -0.46 -2.77
C GLY A 155 -14.68 -1.62 -3.39
N PRO A 156 -14.94 -1.61 -4.71
CA PRO A 156 -15.79 -2.62 -5.34
C PRO A 156 -15.25 -4.05 -5.10
N CYS A 157 -16.14 -4.96 -4.69
CA CYS A 157 -15.82 -6.34 -4.27
C CYS A 157 -15.09 -6.52 -2.94
N PHE A 158 -14.68 -5.45 -2.24
CA PHE A 158 -13.98 -5.55 -0.94
C PHE A 158 -14.68 -4.78 0.18
N SER A 159 -15.47 -3.76 -0.13
CA SER A 159 -16.23 -3.01 0.88
C SER A 159 -17.16 -3.91 1.68
N ASN A 160 -17.13 -3.75 3.00
CA ASN A 160 -17.87 -4.53 4.00
C ASN A 160 -17.60 -6.04 3.95
N MET A 161 -16.53 -6.48 3.27
CA MET A 161 -16.11 -7.87 3.32
C MET A 161 -15.44 -8.20 4.65
N ASP A 162 -15.47 -9.48 5.00
CA ASP A 162 -14.74 -10.07 6.13
C ASP A 162 -13.24 -9.73 6.02
N ALA A 163 -12.61 -9.41 7.16
CA ALA A 163 -11.20 -9.07 7.25
C ALA A 163 -10.30 -10.08 6.53
N ARG A 164 -10.65 -11.39 6.51
CA ARG A 164 -9.91 -12.45 5.81
C ARG A 164 -9.84 -12.30 4.29
N ALA A 165 -10.72 -11.49 3.69
CA ALA A 165 -10.82 -11.32 2.24
C ALA A 165 -10.22 -9.99 1.73
N ARG A 166 -9.85 -9.07 2.62
CA ARG A 166 -9.35 -7.73 2.27
C ARG A 166 -8.14 -7.34 3.11
N LEU A 167 -7.70 -6.09 3.00
CA LEU A 167 -6.72 -5.50 3.91
C LEU A 167 -7.38 -5.30 5.29
N ASP A 168 -6.64 -5.55 6.36
CA ASP A 168 -7.06 -5.36 7.74
C ASP A 168 -5.87 -4.97 8.65
N ALA A 169 -6.17 -4.31 9.77
CA ALA A 169 -5.17 -3.89 10.74
C ALA A 169 -4.32 -5.06 11.27
N THR A 170 -4.90 -6.26 11.30
CA THR A 170 -4.22 -7.47 11.81
C THR A 170 -3.21 -8.09 10.83
N ASP A 171 -2.97 -7.49 9.65
CA ASP A 171 -2.15 -8.09 8.58
C ASP A 171 -0.64 -7.90 8.71
N ALA A 172 -0.22 -7.00 9.61
CA ALA A 172 1.19 -6.70 9.89
C ALA A 172 1.35 -6.25 11.35
N GLU A 173 2.57 -5.89 11.75
CA GLU A 173 2.81 -5.19 13.03
C GLU A 173 2.15 -3.81 13.02
N TYR A 174 2.20 -3.13 11.87
CA TYR A 174 1.57 -1.84 11.69
C TYR A 174 0.91 -1.74 10.32
N VAL A 175 -0.29 -1.17 10.28
CA VAL A 175 -1.06 -1.00 9.04
C VAL A 175 -1.59 0.41 9.04
N ASP A 176 -1.32 1.15 7.98
CA ASP A 176 -1.83 2.50 7.81
C ASP A 176 -2.40 2.72 6.42
N VAL A 177 -3.44 3.52 6.33
CA VAL A 177 -4.25 3.61 5.11
C VAL A 177 -4.50 5.06 4.76
N ILE A 178 -4.35 5.41 3.49
CA ILE A 178 -4.68 6.74 2.96
C ILE A 178 -5.90 6.59 2.06
N HIS A 179 -7.05 7.12 2.49
CA HIS A 179 -8.29 7.13 1.72
C HIS A 179 -8.40 8.45 0.96
N THR A 180 -8.51 8.39 -0.36
CA THR A 180 -8.65 9.58 -1.21
C THR A 180 -9.88 9.54 -2.11
N ASN A 181 -10.44 8.35 -2.37
CA ASN A 181 -11.63 8.17 -3.19
C ASN A 181 -12.65 7.19 -2.58
N GLY A 182 -12.83 7.28 -1.26
CA GLY A 182 -13.71 6.43 -0.48
C GLY A 182 -15.17 6.44 -0.96
N GLY A 183 -15.68 5.25 -1.26
CA GLY A 183 -17.05 4.97 -1.69
C GLY A 183 -17.31 5.19 -3.17
N MET A 184 -16.27 5.47 -3.95
CA MET A 184 -16.28 5.41 -5.41
C MET A 184 -15.36 4.26 -5.85
N LEU A 185 -14.06 4.52 -5.99
CA LEU A 185 -13.07 3.48 -6.31
C LEU A 185 -12.39 2.90 -5.07
N GLY A 186 -12.33 3.65 -3.97
CA GLY A 186 -11.75 3.22 -2.69
C GLY A 186 -12.79 2.77 -1.66
N ILE A 187 -12.38 2.02 -0.64
CA ILE A 187 -13.19 1.72 0.55
C ILE A 187 -13.39 2.97 1.43
N LYS A 188 -14.48 3.02 2.19
CA LYS A 188 -14.76 4.12 3.15
C LYS A 188 -14.37 3.76 4.57
N GLU A 189 -14.67 2.52 4.93
CA GLU A 189 -14.44 1.99 6.26
C GLU A 189 -12.94 1.98 6.60
N PRO A 190 -12.59 2.22 7.87
CA PRO A 190 -11.22 2.10 8.32
C PRO A 190 -10.81 0.62 8.30
N VAL A 191 -9.61 0.35 7.80
CA VAL A 191 -9.04 -1.01 7.71
C VAL A 191 -7.59 -1.07 8.19
N GLY A 192 -7.06 0.01 8.75
CA GLY A 192 -5.74 0.07 9.35
C GLY A 192 -5.77 0.23 10.88
N HIS A 193 -4.57 0.37 11.44
CA HIS A 193 -4.40 0.96 12.76
C HIS A 193 -4.63 2.46 12.70
N LYS A 194 -4.11 3.12 11.66
CA LYS A 194 -4.36 4.54 11.38
C LYS A 194 -4.92 4.70 9.97
N ASP A 195 -6.08 5.32 9.88
CA ASP A 195 -6.76 5.57 8.61
C ASP A 195 -6.82 7.08 8.40
N PHE A 196 -6.15 7.55 7.35
CA PHE A 196 -6.01 8.95 6.99
C PHE A 196 -7.01 9.31 5.88
N TYR A 197 -7.76 10.39 6.08
CA TYR A 197 -8.75 10.87 5.12
C TYR A 197 -8.46 12.32 4.73
N PRO A 198 -7.46 12.57 3.87
CA PRO A 198 -7.23 13.88 3.28
C PRO A 198 -8.47 14.38 2.56
N ASN A 199 -8.92 15.60 2.86
CA ASN A 199 -10.06 16.24 2.21
C ASN A 199 -11.34 15.39 2.28
N ASN A 200 -11.67 14.90 3.48
CA ASN A 200 -12.77 13.96 3.75
C ASN A 200 -12.58 12.54 3.15
N GLY A 201 -11.45 12.30 2.48
CA GLY A 201 -11.07 11.02 1.89
C GLY A 201 -11.98 10.51 0.76
N MET A 202 -12.78 11.40 0.16
CA MET A 202 -13.72 11.05 -0.92
C MET A 202 -13.40 11.73 -2.25
N SER A 203 -13.04 13.01 -2.21
CA SER A 203 -12.73 13.81 -3.40
C SER A 203 -11.60 14.77 -3.07
N GLN A 204 -10.64 14.88 -3.97
CA GLN A 204 -9.38 15.56 -3.74
C GLN A 204 -9.33 16.88 -4.52
N PRO A 205 -8.81 17.96 -3.92
CA PRO A 205 -8.65 19.23 -4.61
C PRO A 205 -7.85 19.08 -5.91
N GLY A 206 -8.35 19.69 -6.98
CA GLY A 206 -7.74 19.64 -8.32
C GLY A 206 -8.11 18.41 -9.15
N CYS A 207 -8.85 17.44 -8.61
CA CYS A 207 -9.31 16.28 -9.36
C CYS A 207 -10.71 16.49 -9.97
N ILE A 208 -10.85 16.07 -11.23
CA ILE A 208 -12.13 16.09 -11.96
C ILE A 208 -12.74 14.69 -12.02
N PHE A 209 -11.90 13.66 -12.09
CA PHE A 209 -12.31 12.26 -12.26
C PHE A 209 -11.92 11.42 -11.05
N SER A 210 -12.73 10.40 -10.77
CA SER A 210 -12.50 9.44 -9.67
C SER A 210 -11.13 8.77 -9.75
N THR A 211 -10.58 8.57 -10.95
CA THR A 211 -9.23 8.01 -11.15
C THR A 211 -8.12 8.95 -10.68
N CYS A 212 -8.32 10.27 -10.77
CA CYS A 212 -7.42 11.27 -10.18
C CYS A 212 -7.49 11.21 -8.66
N ASP A 213 -8.70 11.22 -8.08
CA ASP A 213 -8.89 11.08 -6.64
C ASP A 213 -8.23 9.80 -6.11
N HIS A 214 -8.42 8.69 -6.82
CA HIS A 214 -7.86 7.39 -6.47
C HIS A 214 -6.32 7.36 -6.58
N SER A 215 -5.75 8.07 -7.55
CA SER A 215 -4.30 8.17 -7.73
C SER A 215 -3.65 9.11 -6.72
N ARG A 216 -4.40 10.10 -6.19
CA ARG A 216 -3.89 11.06 -5.22
C ARG A 216 -3.29 10.39 -3.97
N ALA A 217 -3.74 9.20 -3.57
CA ALA A 217 -3.17 8.50 -2.43
C ALA A 217 -1.66 8.20 -2.61
N TRP A 218 -1.24 7.72 -3.79
CA TRP A 218 0.18 7.46 -4.03
C TRP A 218 0.97 8.75 -4.31
N GLU A 219 0.34 9.80 -4.86
CA GLU A 219 0.95 11.11 -5.03
C GLU A 219 1.27 11.77 -3.66
N LEU A 220 0.30 11.77 -2.73
CA LEU A 220 0.48 12.27 -1.37
C LEU A 220 1.53 11.43 -0.61
N PHE A 221 1.50 10.10 -0.76
CA PHE A 221 2.51 9.24 -0.18
C PHE A 221 3.90 9.57 -0.73
N ALA A 222 4.05 9.73 -2.06
CA ALA A 222 5.32 10.09 -2.68
C ALA A 222 5.87 11.41 -2.12
N GLU A 223 5.03 12.44 -2.01
CA GLU A 223 5.43 13.73 -1.43
C GLU A 223 5.81 13.61 0.05
N SER A 224 5.14 12.74 0.83
CA SER A 224 5.45 12.53 2.24
C SER A 224 6.86 11.96 2.49
N ILE A 225 7.46 11.33 1.48
CA ILE A 225 8.82 10.77 1.59
C ILE A 225 9.87 11.88 1.62
N THR A 226 9.57 13.02 0.99
CA THR A 226 10.51 14.13 0.85
C THR A 226 10.74 14.91 2.14
N SER A 227 9.80 14.85 3.09
CA SER A 227 9.93 15.45 4.42
C SER A 227 9.04 14.73 5.44
N PRO A 228 9.57 14.39 6.63
CA PRO A 228 8.80 13.68 7.67
C PRO A 228 7.65 14.50 8.25
N ASP A 229 7.71 15.83 8.10
CA ASP A 229 6.70 16.77 8.61
C ASP A 229 5.64 17.11 7.56
N HIS A 230 5.72 16.53 6.36
CA HIS A 230 4.65 16.66 5.38
C HIS A 230 3.42 15.90 5.87
N PHE A 231 2.26 16.56 5.76
CA PHE A 231 0.95 16.02 6.11
C PHE A 231 0.75 15.68 7.60
N PRO A 232 0.84 16.65 8.52
CA PRO A 232 0.29 16.48 9.85
C PRO A 232 -1.23 16.25 9.74
N ALA A 233 -1.70 15.19 10.39
CA ALA A 233 -3.08 14.76 10.39
C ALA A 233 -3.57 14.60 11.82
N ARG A 234 -4.80 15.04 12.06
CA ARG A 234 -5.37 15.18 13.39
C ARG A 234 -6.40 14.11 13.66
N LYS A 235 -6.28 13.43 14.80
CA LYS A 235 -7.26 12.42 15.20
C LYS A 235 -8.63 13.07 15.37
N CYS A 236 -9.63 12.59 14.66
CA CYS A 236 -10.97 13.15 14.71
C CYS A 236 -12.00 12.17 14.16
N ASP A 237 -13.17 12.09 14.78
CA ASP A 237 -14.16 11.05 14.48
C ASP A 237 -14.87 11.26 13.14
N ASN A 238 -15.02 12.52 12.69
CA ASN A 238 -15.63 12.83 11.41
C ASN A 238 -15.21 14.23 10.89
N TRP A 239 -15.44 14.42 9.60
CA TRP A 239 -15.05 15.63 8.87
C TRP A 239 -15.72 16.90 9.36
N THR A 240 -17.00 16.85 9.74
CA THR A 240 -17.72 18.03 10.24
C THR A 240 -17.12 18.53 11.55
N MET A 241 -16.75 17.65 12.47
CA MET A 241 -16.06 18.01 13.71
C MET A 241 -14.67 18.62 13.44
N PHE A 242 -13.95 18.07 12.47
CA PHE A 242 -12.65 18.58 12.04
C PHE A 242 -12.77 20.00 11.47
N GLN A 243 -13.69 20.24 10.54
CA GLN A 243 -13.90 21.58 9.95
C GLN A 243 -14.34 22.63 10.97
N ASN A 244 -15.11 22.22 11.98
CA ASN A 244 -15.58 23.11 13.05
C ASN A 244 -14.54 23.30 14.17
N GLY A 245 -13.32 22.76 14.04
CA GLY A 245 -12.24 22.91 15.03
C GLY A 245 -12.47 22.16 16.34
N LEU A 246 -13.47 21.26 16.40
CA LEU A 246 -13.83 20.54 17.63
C LEU A 246 -12.78 19.50 18.04
N CYS A 247 -11.90 19.12 17.11
CA CYS A 247 -10.81 18.18 17.35
C CYS A 247 -9.45 18.86 17.59
N ALA A 248 -9.37 20.20 17.64
CA ALA A 248 -8.09 20.95 17.63
C ALA A 248 -7.09 20.59 18.75
N LYS A 249 -7.55 19.98 19.84
CA LYS A 249 -6.71 19.52 20.96
C LYS A 249 -6.33 18.03 20.89
N ASN A 250 -6.85 17.30 19.90
CA ASN A 250 -6.58 15.88 19.73
C ASN A 250 -5.18 15.65 19.14
N ASP A 251 -4.70 14.43 19.31
CA ASP A 251 -3.39 13.97 18.84
C ASP A 251 -3.18 14.24 17.35
N VAL A 252 -1.96 14.68 17.03
CA VAL A 252 -1.47 14.82 15.66
C VAL A 252 -0.44 13.74 15.39
N THR A 253 -0.54 13.13 14.23
CA THR A 253 0.44 12.19 13.67
C THR A 253 0.70 12.59 12.22
N TYR A 254 1.71 12.02 11.58
CA TYR A 254 2.04 12.33 10.19
C TYR A 254 1.52 11.24 9.26
N MET A 255 0.84 11.65 8.18
CA MET A 255 0.41 10.75 7.12
C MET A 255 1.58 10.39 6.20
N GLY A 256 1.59 9.18 5.65
CA GLY A 256 2.59 8.75 4.67
C GLY A 256 3.79 8.07 5.32
N LEU A 257 5.01 8.25 4.81
CA LEU A 257 6.17 7.44 5.23
C LEU A 257 6.45 7.56 6.75
N ASN A 258 6.27 8.75 7.33
CA ASN A 258 6.53 9.01 8.75
C ASN A 258 5.39 8.57 9.69
N SER A 259 4.32 7.99 9.17
CA SER A 259 3.28 7.34 9.95
C SER A 259 3.87 6.15 10.71
N GLY A 260 3.74 6.17 12.04
CA GLY A 260 4.23 5.12 12.93
C GLY A 260 3.17 4.60 13.91
N PRO A 261 3.46 3.51 14.63
CA PRO A 261 2.57 2.97 15.66
C PRO A 261 2.17 4.02 16.71
N GLY A 262 1.04 3.81 17.37
CA GLY A 262 0.55 4.73 18.40
C GLY A 262 -0.96 4.59 18.58
N VAL A 263 -1.62 5.70 18.88
CA VAL A 263 -3.08 5.72 19.01
C VAL A 263 -3.72 5.36 17.67
N SER A 264 -4.51 4.30 17.66
CA SER A 264 -5.28 3.91 16.49
C SER A 264 -6.49 4.82 16.27
N GLY A 265 -6.95 4.90 15.02
CA GLY A 265 -8.20 5.55 14.66
C GLY A 265 -8.12 6.39 13.39
N THR A 266 -9.12 7.25 13.24
CA THR A 266 -9.32 8.12 12.08
C THR A 266 -8.55 9.43 12.24
N TYR A 267 -7.79 9.77 11.21
CA TYR A 267 -6.99 10.99 11.13
C TYR A 267 -7.38 11.82 9.91
N LEU A 268 -7.67 13.10 10.13
CA LEU A 268 -8.18 14.02 9.13
C LEU A 268 -7.17 15.14 8.87
N LEU A 269 -7.12 15.58 7.61
CA LEU A 269 -6.26 16.68 7.15
C LEU A 269 -6.81 17.27 5.84
N THR A 270 -6.33 18.45 5.46
CA THR A 270 -6.53 19.06 4.14
C THR A 270 -5.22 19.13 3.37
N THR A 271 -5.32 19.15 2.04
CA THR A 271 -4.18 19.30 1.14
C THR A 271 -4.48 20.34 0.07
N ALA A 272 -3.45 20.87 -0.60
CA ALA A 272 -3.60 21.73 -1.76
C ALA A 272 -4.11 20.94 -3.00
N SER A 273 -4.47 21.67 -4.05
CA SER A 273 -4.91 21.10 -5.34
C SER A 273 -3.78 20.69 -6.28
N SER A 274 -2.57 21.15 -6.03
CA SER A 274 -1.38 20.90 -6.86
C SER A 274 -0.13 20.72 -5.98
N PRO A 275 0.91 20.01 -6.44
CA PRO A 275 2.17 19.87 -5.70
C PRO A 275 2.87 21.24 -5.47
N PRO A 276 3.52 21.44 -4.30
CA PRO A 276 3.45 20.59 -3.12
C PRO A 276 2.04 20.59 -2.52
N TYR A 277 1.48 19.41 -2.30
CA TYR A 277 0.15 19.21 -1.75
C TYR A 277 0.09 19.47 -0.24
N SER A 278 1.21 19.29 0.47
CA SER A 278 1.29 19.52 1.90
C SER A 278 1.03 20.99 2.23
N LEU A 279 0.06 21.23 3.12
CA LEU A 279 -0.20 22.54 3.72
C LEU A 279 0.54 22.72 5.07
N GLY A 280 1.40 21.77 5.44
CA GLY A 280 2.04 21.75 6.76
C GLY A 280 1.01 21.78 7.89
N ALA A 281 1.33 22.48 8.99
CA ALA A 281 0.46 22.60 10.15
C ALA A 281 -0.95 23.14 9.82
N ALA A 282 -1.06 24.04 8.83
CA ALA A 282 -2.35 24.59 8.40
C ALA A 282 -3.29 23.52 7.81
N GLY A 283 -2.74 22.40 7.31
CA GLY A 283 -3.53 21.27 6.82
C GLY A 283 -4.17 20.42 7.92
N SER A 284 -3.70 20.53 9.17
CA SER A 284 -4.13 19.66 10.27
C SER A 284 -5.36 20.17 11.04
N GLY A 285 -5.92 21.32 10.67
CA GLY A 285 -7.03 21.95 11.38
C GLY A 285 -6.64 22.62 12.70
#